data_AF-A0A4Y1X480-F1
#
_entry.id   AF-A0A4Y1X480-F1
#
_cell.length_a   1.000
_cell.length_b   1.000
_cell.length_c   1.000
_cell.angle_alpha   90.00
_cell.angle_beta   90.00
_cell.angle_gamma   90.00
#
_symmetry.space_group_name_H-M   'P 1'
#
loop_
_entity.id
_entity.type
_entity.pdbx_description
1 polymer ?
#
loop_
_entity_poly.entity_id
_entity_poly.type
_entity_poly.pdbx_seq_one_letter_code
_entity_poly.pdbx_strand_id
1 'polypeptide(L)'
;MIEFRPIRLEDRPVIERYTMPSGICNCDLAFANMFCWQSVYHSAWAEIDGFLVIRFHIDGGERIGYMQPVGKGDFGPIVPLLREDAHAHGQRLRIIGLTDEGCETIRRMHAGQFAFESDRALEDYVYRADDLRNLTGRRYQPKRNHINRFTAEYPDHRYEELTPDRFDECMALEREWRRAHEGHTSELCAEQRAMHLAFRHFGELGLTGGCLYVGDRLAAFTYGSAVNDHTFDTHVEKADTSFDGAFTVINKLFAQHLPGRFTLINREEDLGINGLRQAKLSYHPAFLQHKFTAIRLHPDELACKELWQKAFGDEESFIDSFLIRYYSRRRMLTAECEGRTAAMLHLVPFDTELGRTTYIYGVATDPAFRGRGLAARLLGEAVRLIDERGDDAAFLIPTPGEEWLRSFYGRFGFEGALPVWFVTYDGFDFGSGDPATDRAMIRRRDSAAPPPETLTATCTL
;
A
#
# COMPACT_ATOMS: atom_id res chain seq x y z
N MET A 1 -5.12 -8.76 28.08
CA MET A 1 -4.16 -8.99 26.99
C MET A 1 -4.80 -9.96 26.02
N ILE A 2 -4.86 -9.63 24.73
CA ILE A 2 -5.49 -10.47 23.73
C ILE A 2 -4.58 -11.67 23.49
N GLU A 3 -5.12 -12.89 23.52
CA GLU A 3 -4.37 -14.10 23.23
C GLU A 3 -4.40 -14.38 21.72
N PHE A 4 -3.35 -13.95 21.01
CA PHE A 4 -3.18 -14.26 19.59
C PHE A 4 -2.53 -15.62 19.40
N ARG A 5 -3.08 -16.42 18.49
CA ARG A 5 -2.59 -17.76 18.13
C ARG A 5 -2.06 -17.75 16.70
N PRO A 6 -0.85 -18.27 16.43
CA PRO A 6 -0.35 -18.41 15.06
C PRO A 6 -1.37 -19.19 14.21
N ILE A 7 -1.60 -18.74 12.98
CA ILE A 7 -2.53 -19.42 12.06
C ILE A 7 -2.00 -20.83 11.77
N ARG A 8 -2.88 -21.83 11.82
CA ARG A 8 -2.60 -23.23 11.47
C ARG A 8 -3.70 -23.77 10.56
N LEU A 9 -3.42 -24.85 9.84
CA LEU A 9 -4.40 -25.52 8.99
C LEU A 9 -5.68 -25.89 9.75
N GLU A 10 -5.54 -26.34 11.00
CA GLU A 10 -6.68 -26.69 11.87
C GLU A 10 -7.61 -25.51 12.19
N ASP A 11 -7.15 -24.26 12.04
CA ASP A 11 -7.93 -23.05 12.33
C ASP A 11 -8.86 -22.66 11.17
N ARG A 12 -8.69 -23.27 9.99
CA ARG A 12 -9.46 -22.95 8.78
C ARG A 12 -10.97 -22.87 9.05
N PRO A 13 -11.62 -23.87 9.67
CA PRO A 13 -13.07 -23.81 9.88
C PRO A 13 -13.51 -22.67 10.81
N VAL A 14 -12.65 -22.26 11.75
CA VAL A 14 -12.97 -21.18 12.69
C VAL A 14 -12.81 -19.82 12.01
N ILE A 15 -11.74 -19.62 11.24
CA ILE A 15 -11.52 -18.38 10.48
C ILE A 15 -12.58 -18.22 9.39
N GLU A 16 -12.85 -19.28 8.63
CA GLU A 16 -13.85 -19.26 7.55
C GLU A 16 -15.28 -19.03 8.06
N ARG A 17 -15.58 -19.32 9.33
CA ARG A 17 -16.86 -18.94 9.97
C ARG A 17 -17.10 -17.43 9.93
N TYR A 18 -16.05 -16.62 9.86
CA TYR A 18 -16.12 -15.15 9.75
C TYR A 18 -15.97 -14.67 8.32
N THR A 19 -14.98 -15.18 7.57
CA THR A 19 -14.68 -14.69 6.23
C THR A 19 -15.70 -15.14 5.19
N MET A 20 -16.20 -16.37 5.26
CA MET A 20 -17.18 -16.92 4.30
C MET A 20 -18.49 -16.13 4.21
N PRO A 21 -19.16 -15.79 5.33
CA PRO A 21 -20.37 -14.97 5.26
C PRO A 21 -20.09 -13.46 5.09
N SER A 22 -18.82 -13.03 5.03
CA SER A 22 -18.48 -11.62 4.89
C SER A 22 -18.72 -11.10 3.47
N GLY A 23 -18.99 -9.81 3.33
CA GLY A 23 -19.06 -9.13 2.03
C GLY A 23 -17.72 -8.55 1.55
N ILE A 24 -16.62 -8.78 2.29
CA ILE A 24 -15.33 -8.17 2.00
C ILE A 24 -14.64 -8.98 0.90
N CYS A 25 -14.19 -8.29 -0.15
CA CYS A 25 -13.58 -8.92 -1.32
C CYS A 25 -12.05 -8.87 -1.34
N ASN A 26 -11.39 -8.41 -0.26
CA ASN A 26 -9.93 -8.36 -0.16
C ASN A 26 -9.31 -9.77 -0.20
N CYS A 27 -8.35 -10.01 -1.09
CA CYS A 27 -7.61 -11.26 -1.24
C CYS A 27 -6.88 -11.69 0.05
N ASP A 28 -6.48 -10.74 0.90
CA ASP A 28 -5.79 -11.01 2.17
C ASP A 28 -6.65 -11.83 3.15
N LEU A 29 -7.98 -11.82 2.96
CA LEU A 29 -8.92 -12.57 3.79
C LEU A 29 -9.10 -14.03 3.35
N ALA A 30 -8.53 -14.44 2.21
CA ALA A 30 -8.48 -15.85 1.85
C ALA A 30 -7.59 -16.61 2.85
N PHE A 31 -8.12 -17.67 3.47
CA PHE A 31 -7.37 -18.46 4.45
C PHE A 31 -6.06 -19.03 3.86
N ALA A 32 -6.08 -19.42 2.59
CA ALA A 32 -4.88 -19.88 1.89
C ALA A 32 -3.78 -18.81 1.84
N ASN A 33 -4.12 -17.55 1.57
CA ASN A 33 -3.14 -16.46 1.60
C ASN A 33 -2.60 -16.24 3.02
N MET A 34 -3.47 -16.21 4.03
CA MET A 34 -3.03 -16.06 5.43
C MET A 34 -2.04 -17.16 5.86
N PHE A 35 -2.29 -18.41 5.47
CA PHE A 35 -1.46 -19.55 5.83
C PHE A 35 -0.16 -19.60 5.02
N CYS A 36 -0.23 -19.45 3.69
CA CYS A 36 0.93 -19.54 2.80
C CYS A 36 1.98 -18.46 3.06
N TRP A 37 1.55 -17.27 3.49
CA TRP A 37 2.44 -16.15 3.79
C TRP A 37 2.88 -16.05 5.27
N GLN A 38 2.51 -17.02 6.11
CA GLN A 38 2.82 -17.01 7.54
C GLN A 38 4.33 -16.93 7.85
N SER A 39 5.19 -17.49 6.99
CA SER A 39 6.65 -17.43 7.18
C SER A 39 7.25 -16.02 7.01
N VAL A 40 6.52 -15.12 6.38
CA VAL A 40 6.91 -13.71 6.18
C VAL A 40 6.19 -12.84 7.19
N TYR A 41 4.86 -12.94 7.25
CA TYR A 41 4.05 -12.01 8.02
C TYR A 41 3.77 -12.46 9.46
N HIS A 42 4.21 -13.66 9.87
CA HIS A 42 3.99 -14.19 11.22
C HIS A 42 2.53 -14.06 11.69
N SER A 43 1.59 -14.25 10.77
CA SER A 43 0.17 -14.00 11.00
C SER A 43 -0.38 -14.85 12.14
N ALA A 44 -1.12 -14.18 13.03
CA ALA A 44 -1.78 -14.77 14.17
C ALA A 44 -3.22 -14.23 14.27
N TRP A 45 -4.13 -15.01 14.85
CA TRP A 45 -5.53 -14.66 14.96
C TRP A 45 -6.05 -14.72 16.39
N ALA A 46 -7.12 -14.00 16.65
CA ALA A 46 -7.89 -14.04 17.90
C ALA A 46 -9.38 -13.77 17.61
N GLU A 47 -10.24 -14.21 18.52
CA GLU A 47 -11.65 -13.84 18.55
C GLU A 47 -11.88 -12.80 19.65
N ILE A 48 -12.47 -11.65 19.32
CA ILE A 48 -12.74 -10.56 20.25
C ILE A 48 -14.17 -10.08 20.05
N ASP A 49 -15.03 -10.26 21.06
CA ASP A 49 -16.44 -9.83 21.05
C ASP A 49 -17.20 -10.20 19.77
N GLY A 50 -16.94 -11.41 19.24
CA GLY A 50 -17.57 -11.91 18.03
C GLY A 50 -16.97 -11.39 16.71
N PHE A 51 -15.76 -10.84 16.74
CA PHE A 51 -14.96 -10.49 15.57
C PHE A 51 -13.71 -11.37 15.48
N LEU A 52 -13.40 -11.85 14.27
CA LEU A 52 -12.08 -12.33 13.90
C LEU A 52 -11.14 -11.14 13.78
N VAL A 53 -10.00 -11.23 14.45
CA VAL A 53 -8.91 -10.27 14.34
C VAL A 53 -7.65 -11.00 13.91
N ILE A 54 -7.04 -10.55 12.81
CA ILE A 54 -5.75 -11.02 12.35
C ILE A 54 -4.69 -9.96 12.67
N ARG A 55 -3.63 -10.35 13.38
CA ARG A 55 -2.42 -9.55 13.62
C ARG A 55 -1.27 -10.13 12.82
N PHE A 56 -0.47 -9.27 12.20
CA PHE A 56 0.62 -9.66 11.33
C PHE A 56 1.78 -8.67 11.39
N HIS A 57 2.92 -9.08 10.86
CA HIS A 57 4.12 -8.28 10.69
C HIS A 57 4.11 -7.62 9.31
N ILE A 58 4.15 -6.29 9.28
CA ILE A 58 4.08 -5.48 8.06
C ILE A 58 5.41 -5.61 7.30
N ASP A 59 5.34 -5.92 6.00
CA ASP A 59 6.48 -6.12 5.09
C ASP A 59 7.50 -7.17 5.59
N GLY A 60 7.06 -8.10 6.45
CA GLY A 60 7.94 -9.08 7.11
C GLY A 60 8.92 -8.48 8.13
N GLY A 61 8.74 -7.21 8.52
CA GLY A 61 9.55 -6.52 9.52
C GLY A 61 9.08 -6.77 10.96
N GLU A 62 9.50 -5.91 11.89
CA GLU A 62 9.06 -5.97 13.29
C GLU A 62 7.78 -5.18 13.56
N ARG A 63 7.33 -4.35 12.61
CA ARG A 63 6.13 -3.52 12.76
C ARG A 63 4.89 -4.42 12.75
N ILE A 64 4.02 -4.28 13.74
CA ILE A 64 2.75 -5.00 13.77
C ILE A 64 1.61 -4.17 13.15
N GLY A 65 0.73 -4.87 12.45
CA GLY A 65 -0.53 -4.38 11.92
C GLY A 65 -1.66 -5.37 12.21
N TYR A 66 -2.88 -4.89 12.09
CA TYR A 66 -4.09 -5.70 12.21
C TYR A 66 -4.88 -5.59 10.92
N MET A 67 -5.41 -6.69 10.40
CA MET A 67 -6.37 -6.61 9.29
C MET A 67 -7.67 -5.96 9.80
N GLN A 68 -8.51 -5.46 8.89
CA GLN A 68 -9.88 -5.08 9.26
C GLN A 68 -10.55 -6.25 10.02
N PRO A 69 -11.05 -6.02 11.26
CA PRO A 69 -11.76 -7.08 11.97
C PRO A 69 -13.01 -7.53 11.22
N VAL A 70 -13.23 -8.85 11.16
CA VAL A 70 -14.32 -9.46 10.41
C VAL A 70 -15.33 -10.07 11.38
N GLY A 71 -16.57 -9.60 11.34
CA GLY A 71 -17.63 -10.05 12.24
C GLY A 71 -18.96 -9.40 11.90
N LYS A 72 -19.98 -9.64 12.74
CA LYS A 72 -21.29 -9.03 12.54
C LYS A 72 -21.34 -7.65 13.20
N GLY A 73 -21.74 -6.65 12.44
CA GLY A 73 -21.89 -5.27 12.92
C GLY A 73 -20.58 -4.49 12.92
N ASP A 74 -20.58 -3.38 13.65
CA ASP A 74 -19.44 -2.45 13.66
C ASP A 74 -18.32 -2.95 14.57
N PHE A 75 -17.10 -3.07 14.05
CA PHE A 75 -15.92 -3.43 14.85
C PHE A 75 -15.36 -2.26 15.69
N GLY A 76 -15.90 -1.04 15.54
CA GLY A 76 -15.42 0.13 16.27
C GLY A 76 -15.29 -0.06 17.79
N PRO A 77 -16.17 -0.80 18.50
CA PRO A 77 -16.03 -1.05 19.94
C PRO A 77 -14.77 -1.82 20.35
N ILE A 78 -14.19 -2.65 19.47
CA ILE A 78 -12.99 -3.45 19.79
C ILE A 78 -11.67 -2.72 19.48
N VAL A 79 -11.72 -1.59 18.75
CA VAL A 79 -10.54 -0.79 18.38
C VAL A 79 -9.68 -0.37 19.60
N PRO A 80 -10.25 0.04 20.75
CA PRO A 80 -9.46 0.32 21.96
C PRO A 80 -8.68 -0.89 22.48
N LEU A 81 -9.19 -2.11 22.34
CA LEU A 81 -8.49 -3.34 22.74
C LEU A 81 -7.30 -3.63 21.80
N LEU A 82 -7.47 -3.42 20.50
CA LEU A 82 -6.37 -3.52 19.53
C LEU A 82 -5.29 -2.47 19.82
N ARG A 83 -5.71 -1.27 20.22
CA ARG A 83 -4.81 -0.21 20.65
C ARG A 83 -3.99 -0.64 21.87
N GLU A 84 -4.61 -1.23 22.88
CA GLU A 84 -3.90 -1.72 24.07
C GLU A 84 -2.88 -2.81 23.73
N ASP A 85 -3.22 -3.76 22.86
CA ASP A 85 -2.29 -4.79 22.38
C ASP A 85 -1.11 -4.17 21.60
N ALA A 86 -1.37 -3.21 20.72
CA ALA A 86 -0.31 -2.52 19.99
C ALA A 86 0.67 -1.80 20.94
N HIS A 87 0.15 -1.10 21.95
CA HIS A 87 0.96 -0.40 22.96
C HIS A 87 1.75 -1.37 23.85
N ALA A 88 1.20 -2.55 24.16
CA ALA A 88 1.93 -3.58 24.90
C ALA A 88 3.19 -4.07 24.14
N HIS A 89 3.20 -3.93 22.81
CA HIS A 89 4.37 -4.19 21.96
C HIS A 89 5.23 -2.94 21.70
N GLY A 90 4.93 -1.82 22.36
CA GLY A 90 5.64 -0.55 22.15
C GLY A 90 5.34 0.12 20.81
N GLN A 91 4.24 -0.25 20.15
CA GLN A 91 3.87 0.24 18.82
C GLN A 91 2.55 1.02 18.82
N ARG A 92 2.33 1.83 17.78
CA ARG A 92 1.02 2.45 17.51
C ARG A 92 0.09 1.44 16.83
N LEU A 93 -1.21 1.64 17.01
CA LEU A 93 -2.22 0.86 16.29
C LEU A 93 -2.21 1.19 14.79
N ARG A 94 -2.14 0.15 13.96
CA ARG A 94 -2.28 0.21 12.50
C ARG A 94 -3.31 -0.83 12.07
N ILE A 95 -4.37 -0.39 11.41
CA ILE A 95 -5.36 -1.29 10.80
C ILE A 95 -5.16 -1.20 9.29
N ILE A 96 -4.92 -2.32 8.63
CA ILE A 96 -4.51 -2.41 7.22
C ILE A 96 -5.53 -3.26 6.47
N GLY A 97 -5.75 -2.96 5.18
CA GLY A 97 -6.74 -3.66 4.37
C GLY A 97 -8.17 -3.29 4.73
N LEU A 98 -8.38 -2.06 5.26
CA LEU A 98 -9.71 -1.53 5.49
C LEU A 98 -10.43 -1.30 4.16
N THR A 99 -11.70 -1.67 4.11
CA THR A 99 -12.62 -1.27 3.05
C THR A 99 -13.11 0.16 3.28
N ASP A 100 -13.77 0.76 2.30
CA ASP A 100 -14.43 2.07 2.48
C ASP A 100 -15.42 2.04 3.66
N GLU A 101 -16.19 0.97 3.83
CA GLU A 101 -17.10 0.78 4.98
C GLU A 101 -16.35 0.67 6.32
N GLY A 102 -15.18 0.02 6.32
CA GLY A 102 -14.31 -0.04 7.48
C GLY A 102 -13.78 1.34 7.88
N CYS A 103 -13.37 2.16 6.91
CA CYS A 103 -12.99 3.55 7.13
C CYS A 103 -14.14 4.36 7.72
N GLU A 104 -15.35 4.24 7.17
CA GLU A 104 -16.55 4.93 7.69
C GLU A 104 -16.88 4.50 9.12
N THR A 105 -16.71 3.22 9.46
CA THR A 105 -16.88 2.73 10.83
C THR A 105 -15.91 3.41 11.80
N ILE A 106 -14.63 3.52 11.44
CA ILE A 106 -13.63 4.19 12.26
C ILE A 106 -13.91 5.70 12.35
N ARG A 107 -14.21 6.37 11.23
CA ARG A 107 -14.54 7.81 11.22
C ARG A 107 -15.73 8.12 12.12
N ARG A 108 -16.77 7.28 12.11
CA ARG A 108 -17.96 7.44 12.93
C ARG A 108 -17.68 7.22 14.42
N MET A 109 -16.96 6.16 14.76
CA MET A 109 -16.82 5.72 16.16
C MET A 109 -15.58 6.25 16.87
N HIS A 110 -14.58 6.71 16.10
CA HIS A 110 -13.30 7.26 16.57
C HIS A 110 -12.97 8.54 15.78
N ALA A 111 -13.91 9.48 15.75
CA ALA A 111 -13.81 10.70 14.96
C ALA A 111 -12.53 11.50 15.28
N GLY A 112 -11.81 11.91 14.23
CA GLY A 112 -10.58 12.70 14.33
C GLY A 112 -9.38 11.97 14.96
N GLN A 113 -9.47 10.66 15.17
CA GLN A 113 -8.44 9.92 15.90
C GLN A 113 -7.42 9.21 15.01
N PHE A 114 -7.73 9.07 13.72
CA PHE A 114 -6.96 8.29 12.76
C PHE A 114 -6.58 9.14 11.55
N ALA A 115 -5.46 8.77 10.94
CA ALA A 115 -5.12 9.14 9.57
C ALA A 115 -5.36 7.93 8.66
N PHE A 116 -5.82 8.17 7.43
CA PHE A 116 -6.15 7.12 6.47
C PHE A 116 -5.43 7.34 5.13
N GLU A 117 -4.98 6.24 4.54
CA GLU A 117 -4.38 6.26 3.21
C GLU A 117 -4.69 4.96 2.46
N SER A 118 -4.98 5.06 1.16
CA SER A 118 -4.97 3.91 0.24
C SER A 118 -3.74 4.01 -0.64
N ASP A 119 -3.03 2.89 -0.81
CA ASP A 119 -2.01 2.77 -1.85
C ASP A 119 -2.63 2.10 -3.07
N ARG A 120 -2.70 2.84 -4.18
CA ARG A 120 -3.23 2.34 -5.45
C ARG A 120 -2.49 1.09 -5.94
N ALA A 121 -1.22 0.92 -5.62
CA ALA A 121 -0.43 -0.26 -5.97
C ALA A 121 -0.94 -1.54 -5.30
N LEU A 122 -1.64 -1.42 -4.17
CA LEU A 122 -2.11 -2.54 -3.34
C LEU A 122 -3.61 -2.80 -3.45
N GLU A 123 -4.32 -2.05 -4.30
CA GLU A 123 -5.76 -2.24 -4.50
C GLU A 123 -6.06 -3.46 -5.38
N ASP A 124 -7.08 -4.21 -4.97
CA ASP A 124 -7.45 -5.46 -5.62
C ASP A 124 -8.35 -5.23 -6.82
N TYR A 125 -8.11 -6.00 -7.87
CA TYR A 125 -8.96 -6.00 -9.06
C TYR A 125 -10.05 -7.05 -8.96
N VAL A 126 -11.30 -6.61 -8.77
CA VAL A 126 -12.45 -7.49 -8.63
C VAL A 126 -13.31 -7.46 -9.89
N TYR A 127 -13.58 -8.62 -10.46
CA TYR A 127 -14.32 -8.80 -11.71
C TYR A 127 -15.63 -9.54 -11.47
N ARG A 128 -16.64 -9.29 -12.32
CA ARG A 128 -17.78 -10.20 -12.41
C ARG A 128 -17.31 -11.52 -13.01
N ALA A 129 -17.60 -12.64 -12.34
CA ALA A 129 -17.20 -13.95 -12.82
C ALA A 129 -17.74 -14.22 -14.23
N ASP A 130 -18.98 -13.83 -14.50
CA ASP A 130 -19.62 -13.99 -15.82
C ASP A 130 -18.96 -13.18 -16.93
N ASP A 131 -18.38 -12.01 -16.60
CA ASP A 131 -17.62 -11.23 -17.56
C ASP A 131 -16.36 -12.00 -17.99
N LEU A 132 -15.62 -12.62 -17.06
CA LEU A 132 -14.41 -13.40 -17.36
C LEU A 132 -14.73 -14.75 -18.03
N ARG A 133 -15.83 -15.40 -17.65
CA ARG A 133 -16.31 -16.67 -18.25
C ARG A 133 -16.65 -16.51 -19.73
N ASN A 134 -17.33 -15.42 -20.06
CA ASN A 134 -18.01 -15.27 -21.35
C ASN A 134 -17.33 -14.25 -22.27
N LEU A 135 -16.65 -13.25 -21.70
CA LEU A 135 -16.00 -12.16 -22.42
C LEU A 135 -16.94 -11.51 -23.46
N THR A 136 -18.18 -11.19 -23.08
CA THR A 136 -19.24 -10.74 -24.00
C THR A 136 -19.22 -9.24 -24.29
N GLY A 137 -19.57 -8.87 -25.52
CA GLY A 137 -19.68 -7.46 -25.92
C GLY A 137 -18.40 -6.85 -26.52
N ARG A 138 -18.52 -5.61 -27.01
CA ARG A 138 -17.48 -4.96 -27.82
C ARG A 138 -16.16 -4.75 -27.06
N ARG A 139 -16.23 -4.43 -25.76
CA ARG A 139 -15.06 -4.14 -24.92
C ARG A 139 -14.10 -5.33 -24.75
N TYR A 140 -14.60 -6.56 -24.87
CA TYR A 140 -13.78 -7.78 -24.80
C TYR A 140 -13.39 -8.35 -26.18
N GLN A 141 -13.72 -7.66 -27.29
CA GLN A 141 -13.32 -8.11 -28.63
C GLN A 141 -11.81 -8.38 -28.74
N PRO A 142 -10.90 -7.55 -28.17
CA PRO A 142 -9.47 -7.85 -28.20
C PRO A 142 -9.13 -9.18 -27.52
N LYS A 143 -9.73 -9.48 -26.36
CA LYS A 143 -9.51 -10.75 -25.64
C LYS A 143 -10.01 -11.96 -26.43
N ARG A 144 -11.19 -11.86 -27.04
CA ARG A 144 -11.71 -12.90 -27.94
C ARG A 144 -10.81 -13.11 -29.16
N ASN A 145 -10.22 -12.03 -29.71
CA ASN A 145 -9.26 -12.15 -30.80
C ASN A 145 -7.99 -12.91 -30.39
N HIS A 146 -7.45 -12.67 -29.19
CA HIS A 146 -6.32 -13.44 -28.66
C HIS A 146 -6.67 -14.93 -28.50
N ILE A 147 -7.85 -15.23 -27.93
CA ILE A 147 -8.33 -16.62 -27.79
C ILE A 147 -8.47 -17.28 -29.16
N ASN A 148 -9.13 -16.63 -30.12
CA ASN A 148 -9.32 -17.18 -31.46
C ASN A 148 -8.00 -17.44 -32.18
N ARG A 149 -7.00 -16.56 -32.01
CA ARG A 149 -5.65 -16.75 -32.55
C ARG A 149 -4.96 -17.95 -31.90
N PHE A 150 -4.93 -18.00 -30.57
CA PHE A 150 -4.35 -19.10 -29.82
C PHE A 150 -4.98 -20.43 -30.22
N THR A 151 -6.31 -20.50 -30.30
CA THR A 151 -7.04 -21.72 -30.71
C THR A 151 -6.75 -22.12 -32.15
N ALA A 152 -6.54 -21.17 -33.07
CA ALA A 152 -6.18 -21.47 -34.45
C ALA A 152 -4.73 -21.96 -34.60
N GLU A 153 -3.82 -21.43 -33.79
CA GLU A 153 -2.40 -21.78 -33.79
C GLU A 153 -2.14 -23.11 -33.05
N TYR A 154 -2.86 -23.35 -31.96
CA TYR A 154 -2.73 -24.51 -31.09
C TYR A 154 -4.07 -25.27 -30.99
N PRO A 155 -4.55 -25.92 -32.07
CA PRO A 155 -5.86 -26.57 -32.10
C PRO A 155 -5.98 -27.78 -31.16
N ASP A 156 -4.84 -28.33 -30.73
CA ASP A 156 -4.72 -29.46 -29.79
C ASP A 156 -4.56 -29.02 -28.33
N HIS A 157 -4.70 -27.73 -28.03
CA HIS A 157 -4.63 -27.24 -26.66
C HIS A 157 -5.73 -27.87 -25.79
N ARG A 158 -5.42 -28.12 -24.52
CA ARG A 158 -6.38 -28.66 -23.57
C ARG A 158 -6.23 -28.00 -22.21
N TYR A 159 -7.36 -27.88 -21.52
CA TYR A 159 -7.41 -27.50 -20.13
C TYR A 159 -7.57 -28.76 -19.27
N GLU A 160 -6.79 -28.84 -18.21
CA GLU A 160 -6.87 -29.90 -17.21
C GLU A 160 -6.93 -29.29 -15.82
N GLU A 161 -7.60 -29.95 -14.89
CA GLU A 161 -7.59 -29.52 -13.49
C GLU A 161 -6.18 -29.68 -12.90
N LEU A 162 -5.78 -28.73 -12.05
CA LEU A 162 -4.51 -28.82 -11.33
C LEU A 162 -4.62 -29.89 -10.23
N THR A 163 -3.87 -30.97 -10.38
CA THR A 163 -3.82 -32.10 -9.43
C THR A 163 -2.38 -32.35 -8.94
N PRO A 164 -2.18 -33.13 -7.85
CA PRO A 164 -0.85 -33.30 -7.26
C PRO A 164 0.25 -33.81 -8.20
N ASP A 165 -0.09 -34.65 -9.17
CA ASP A 165 0.84 -35.16 -10.19
C ASP A 165 1.35 -34.07 -11.16
N ARG A 166 0.70 -32.90 -11.22
CA ARG A 166 1.08 -31.75 -12.07
C ARG A 166 1.88 -30.67 -11.32
N PHE A 167 2.04 -30.77 -10.00
CA PHE A 167 2.67 -29.73 -9.19
C PHE A 167 4.14 -29.48 -9.57
N ASP A 168 4.91 -30.54 -9.80
CA ASP A 168 6.33 -30.42 -10.14
C ASP A 168 6.55 -29.68 -11.47
N GLU A 169 5.66 -29.90 -12.45
CA GLU A 169 5.67 -29.22 -13.74
C GLU A 169 5.32 -27.73 -13.60
N CYS A 170 4.30 -27.40 -12.79
CA CYS A 170 3.95 -26.01 -12.50
C CYS A 170 5.09 -25.26 -11.80
N MET A 171 5.75 -25.91 -10.83
CA MET A 171 6.94 -25.37 -10.18
C MET A 171 8.11 -25.19 -11.16
N ALA A 172 8.22 -26.03 -12.19
CA ALA A 172 9.23 -25.88 -13.24
C ALA A 172 8.96 -24.65 -14.11
N LEU A 173 7.72 -24.48 -14.58
CA LEU A 173 7.33 -23.31 -15.35
C LEU A 173 7.54 -22.00 -14.56
N GLU A 174 7.21 -21.99 -13.27
CA GLU A 174 7.46 -20.83 -12.41
C GLU A 174 8.95 -20.47 -12.32
N ARG A 175 9.84 -21.46 -12.22
CA ARG A 175 11.29 -21.22 -12.22
C ARG A 175 11.80 -20.68 -13.55
N GLU A 176 11.23 -21.13 -14.67
CA GLU A 176 11.59 -20.64 -16.01
C GLU A 176 11.12 -19.21 -16.23
N TRP A 177 9.87 -18.92 -15.89
CA TRP A 177 9.29 -17.59 -15.96
C TRP A 177 10.16 -16.58 -15.21
N ARG A 178 10.60 -16.92 -13.99
CA ARG A 178 11.50 -16.10 -13.17
C ARG A 178 12.85 -15.85 -13.83
N ARG A 179 13.50 -16.90 -14.35
CA ARG A 179 14.81 -16.76 -15.03
C ARG A 179 14.76 -15.81 -16.21
N ALA A 180 13.62 -15.74 -16.90
CA ALA A 180 13.43 -14.90 -18.07
C ALA A 180 13.07 -13.44 -17.72
N HIS A 181 12.46 -13.20 -16.57
CA HIS A 181 11.90 -11.88 -16.23
C HIS A 181 12.65 -11.15 -15.10
N GLU A 182 13.40 -11.83 -14.23
CA GLU A 182 13.86 -11.22 -12.96
C GLU A 182 15.28 -11.64 -12.51
N GLY A 183 16.09 -10.64 -12.14
CA GLY A 183 17.35 -10.81 -11.41
C GLY A 183 17.11 -11.14 -9.93
N HIS A 184 18.08 -11.80 -9.28
CA HIS A 184 17.93 -12.40 -7.95
C HIS A 184 17.62 -11.37 -6.82
N THR A 185 16.38 -11.30 -6.32
CA THR A 185 15.98 -10.54 -5.10
C THR A 185 15.30 -11.43 -4.05
N SER A 186 15.18 -10.95 -2.80
CA SER A 186 14.75 -11.72 -1.62
C SER A 186 13.24 -11.98 -1.50
N GLU A 187 12.39 -11.08 -2.00
CA GLU A 187 10.94 -11.26 -2.11
C GLU A 187 10.59 -12.49 -2.96
N LEU A 188 11.42 -12.79 -3.96
CA LEU A 188 11.26 -13.92 -4.85
C LEU A 188 11.27 -15.26 -4.09
N CYS A 189 12.08 -15.39 -3.03
CA CYS A 189 12.08 -16.61 -2.24
C CYS A 189 10.80 -16.79 -1.42
N ALA A 190 10.07 -15.71 -1.11
CA ALA A 190 8.83 -15.78 -0.33
C ALA A 190 7.67 -16.36 -1.15
N GLU A 191 7.44 -15.85 -2.36
CA GLU A 191 6.37 -16.34 -3.26
C GLU A 191 6.57 -17.83 -3.60
N GLN A 192 7.82 -18.25 -3.85
CA GLN A 192 8.16 -19.66 -4.07
C GLN A 192 7.85 -20.53 -2.84
N ARG A 193 8.18 -20.06 -1.64
CA ARG A 193 7.84 -20.78 -0.40
C ARG A 193 6.33 -20.84 -0.20
N ALA A 194 5.61 -19.76 -0.48
CA ALA A 194 4.16 -19.69 -0.40
C ALA A 194 3.51 -20.68 -1.37
N MET A 195 3.95 -20.72 -2.64
CA MET A 195 3.49 -21.67 -3.65
C MET A 195 3.81 -23.12 -3.29
N HIS A 196 5.01 -23.40 -2.76
CA HIS A 196 5.35 -24.73 -2.25
C HIS A 196 4.44 -25.17 -1.11
N LEU A 197 4.09 -24.26 -0.19
CA LEU A 197 3.19 -24.56 0.92
C LEU A 197 1.75 -24.76 0.42
N ALA A 198 1.30 -23.94 -0.54
CA ALA A 198 0.02 -24.07 -1.21
C ALA A 198 -0.13 -25.44 -1.87
N PHE A 199 0.87 -25.90 -2.62
CA PHE A 199 0.85 -27.22 -3.24
C PHE A 199 0.92 -28.36 -2.22
N ARG A 200 1.74 -28.22 -1.17
CA ARG A 200 1.82 -29.24 -0.11
C ARG A 200 0.47 -29.49 0.56
N HIS A 201 -0.31 -28.44 0.77
CA HIS A 201 -1.58 -28.50 1.48
C HIS A 201 -2.78 -28.18 0.58
N PHE A 202 -2.68 -28.47 -0.72
CA PHE A 202 -3.61 -28.01 -1.75
C PHE A 202 -5.09 -28.32 -1.42
N GLY A 203 -5.39 -29.58 -1.11
CA GLY A 203 -6.73 -30.00 -0.72
C GLY A 203 -7.18 -29.47 0.65
N GLU A 204 -6.28 -29.45 1.63
CA GLU A 204 -6.56 -28.96 3.00
C GLU A 204 -6.88 -27.46 3.02
N LEU A 205 -6.25 -26.69 2.14
CA LEU A 205 -6.51 -25.27 1.92
C LEU A 205 -7.74 -25.00 1.03
N GLY A 206 -8.31 -26.05 0.43
CA GLY A 206 -9.45 -25.91 -0.48
C GLY A 206 -9.09 -25.16 -1.76
N LEU A 207 -7.82 -25.25 -2.17
CA LEU A 207 -7.34 -24.66 -3.41
C LEU A 207 -7.90 -25.44 -4.59
N THR A 208 -8.18 -24.71 -5.66
CA THR A 208 -8.53 -25.28 -6.96
C THR A 208 -7.74 -24.56 -8.04
N GLY A 209 -7.46 -25.22 -9.15
CA GLY A 209 -6.63 -24.66 -10.20
C GLY A 209 -6.80 -25.35 -11.53
N GLY A 210 -6.08 -24.84 -12.52
CA GLY A 210 -6.09 -25.36 -13.88
C GLY A 210 -4.74 -25.25 -14.55
N CYS A 211 -4.50 -26.16 -15.48
CA CYS A 211 -3.34 -26.22 -16.35
C CYS A 211 -3.81 -26.13 -17.80
N LEU A 212 -3.14 -25.31 -18.61
CA LEU A 212 -3.33 -25.21 -20.04
C LEU A 212 -2.13 -25.85 -20.73
N TYR A 213 -2.39 -26.88 -21.53
CA TYR A 213 -1.38 -27.60 -22.30
C TYR A 213 -1.50 -27.30 -23.79
N VAL A 214 -0.36 -27.29 -24.48
CA VAL A 214 -0.23 -27.32 -25.95
C VAL A 214 0.65 -28.52 -26.29
N GLY A 215 0.10 -29.54 -26.95
CA GLY A 215 0.72 -30.87 -26.99
C GLY A 215 1.04 -31.36 -25.57
N ASP A 216 2.25 -31.83 -25.32
CA ASP A 216 2.68 -32.28 -23.98
C ASP A 216 3.34 -31.18 -23.14
N ARG A 217 3.33 -29.92 -23.59
CA ARG A 217 3.96 -28.80 -22.88
C ARG A 217 2.92 -28.01 -22.09
N LEU A 218 3.20 -27.80 -20.80
CA LEU A 218 2.45 -26.84 -19.97
C LEU A 218 2.70 -25.41 -20.47
N ALA A 219 1.67 -24.81 -21.06
CA ALA A 219 1.71 -23.44 -21.56
C ALA A 219 1.33 -22.42 -20.47
N ALA A 220 0.45 -22.77 -19.54
CA ALA A 220 0.09 -21.93 -18.40
C ALA A 220 -0.52 -22.73 -17.25
N PHE A 221 -0.47 -22.20 -16.03
CA PHE A 221 -1.25 -22.70 -14.90
C PHE A 221 -1.79 -21.55 -14.05
N THR A 222 -2.83 -21.86 -13.28
CA THR A 222 -3.41 -20.95 -12.30
C THR A 222 -4.01 -21.71 -11.13
N TYR A 223 -4.05 -21.10 -9.95
CA TYR A 223 -4.79 -21.62 -8.81
C TYR A 223 -5.27 -20.50 -7.90
N GLY A 224 -6.23 -20.83 -7.04
CA GLY A 224 -6.85 -19.89 -6.12
C GLY A 224 -7.73 -20.57 -5.08
N SER A 225 -8.33 -19.76 -4.20
CA SER A 225 -9.27 -20.22 -3.18
C SER A 225 -10.43 -19.25 -2.98
N ALA A 226 -11.39 -19.62 -2.13
CA ALA A 226 -12.47 -18.72 -1.74
C ALA A 226 -11.96 -17.63 -0.78
N VAL A 227 -12.32 -16.38 -1.04
CA VAL A 227 -12.24 -15.31 -0.03
C VAL A 227 -13.47 -15.39 0.88
N ASN A 228 -14.63 -15.55 0.26
CA ASN A 228 -15.91 -15.68 0.94
C ASN A 228 -16.90 -16.58 0.14
N ASP A 229 -18.19 -16.59 0.50
CA ASP A 229 -19.22 -17.42 -0.13
C ASP A 229 -19.40 -17.16 -1.63
N HIS A 230 -19.12 -15.93 -2.09
CA HIS A 230 -19.41 -15.46 -3.45
C HIS A 230 -18.20 -14.89 -4.22
N THR A 231 -17.06 -14.71 -3.56
CA THR A 231 -15.82 -14.20 -4.16
C THR A 231 -14.73 -15.27 -4.13
N PHE A 232 -14.20 -15.59 -5.31
CA PHE A 232 -13.01 -16.43 -5.48
C PHE A 232 -11.80 -15.54 -5.75
N ASP A 233 -10.65 -15.87 -5.21
CA ASP A 233 -9.40 -15.16 -5.48
C ASP A 233 -8.43 -16.03 -6.27
N THR A 234 -7.92 -15.47 -7.38
CA THR A 234 -6.89 -16.08 -8.22
C THR A 234 -5.52 -15.66 -7.72
N HIS A 235 -4.95 -16.44 -6.79
CA HIS A 235 -3.66 -16.16 -6.16
C HIS A 235 -2.49 -16.16 -7.15
N VAL A 236 -2.49 -17.10 -8.08
CA VAL A 236 -1.38 -17.27 -9.03
C VAL A 236 -1.93 -17.52 -10.42
N GLU A 237 -1.36 -16.83 -11.41
CA GLU A 237 -1.55 -17.09 -12.83
C GLU A 237 -0.20 -16.91 -13.53
N LYS A 238 0.33 -17.97 -14.16
CA LYS A 238 1.64 -17.97 -14.82
C LYS A 238 1.51 -18.63 -16.18
N ALA A 239 2.24 -18.10 -17.16
CA ALA A 239 2.28 -18.66 -18.50
C ALA A 239 3.67 -18.56 -19.11
N ASP A 240 4.00 -19.54 -19.96
CA ASP A 240 5.17 -19.51 -20.83
C ASP A 240 4.95 -18.45 -21.92
N THR A 241 5.83 -17.45 -21.96
CA THR A 241 5.74 -16.31 -22.88
C THR A 241 5.97 -16.69 -24.35
N SER A 242 6.41 -17.92 -24.64
CA SER A 242 6.51 -18.43 -26.00
C SER A 242 5.15 -18.72 -26.64
N PHE A 243 4.07 -18.81 -25.85
CA PHE A 243 2.71 -19.04 -26.35
C PHE A 243 1.86 -17.75 -26.28
N ASP A 244 1.77 -17.01 -27.41
CA ASP A 244 0.96 -15.78 -27.48
C ASP A 244 -0.51 -16.05 -27.19
N GLY A 245 -1.05 -15.44 -26.14
CA GLY A 245 -2.45 -15.59 -25.73
C GLY A 245 -2.69 -16.60 -24.60
N ALA A 246 -1.68 -17.36 -24.15
CA ALA A 246 -1.82 -18.36 -23.09
C ALA A 246 -2.47 -17.80 -21.82
N PHE A 247 -2.02 -16.64 -21.34
CA PHE A 247 -2.63 -15.92 -20.20
C PHE A 247 -4.12 -15.63 -20.41
N THR A 248 -4.54 -15.26 -21.62
CA THR A 248 -5.95 -14.94 -21.90
C THR A 248 -6.81 -16.21 -21.93
N VAL A 249 -6.25 -17.31 -22.44
CA VAL A 249 -6.94 -18.60 -22.53
C VAL A 249 -7.08 -19.25 -21.15
N ILE A 250 -5.99 -19.36 -20.38
CA ILE A 250 -6.05 -19.94 -19.03
C ILE A 250 -7.01 -19.16 -18.13
N ASN A 251 -7.00 -17.83 -18.22
CA ASN A 251 -7.88 -17.00 -17.41
C ASN A 251 -9.37 -17.28 -17.67
N LYS A 252 -9.76 -17.30 -18.95
CA LYS A 252 -11.14 -17.60 -19.34
C LYS A 252 -11.53 -19.02 -18.97
N LEU A 253 -10.70 -20.00 -19.31
CA LEU A 253 -11.01 -21.40 -19.05
C LEU A 253 -11.12 -21.67 -17.55
N PHE A 254 -10.21 -21.14 -16.73
CA PHE A 254 -10.32 -21.29 -15.27
C PHE A 254 -11.61 -20.66 -14.74
N ALA A 255 -11.95 -19.43 -15.15
CA ALA A 255 -13.21 -18.79 -14.75
C ALA A 255 -14.45 -19.62 -15.13
N GLN A 256 -14.42 -20.33 -16.27
CA GLN A 256 -15.49 -21.23 -16.73
C GLN A 256 -15.61 -22.51 -15.88
N HIS A 257 -14.53 -22.96 -15.24
CA HIS A 257 -14.53 -24.15 -14.38
C HIS A 257 -14.80 -23.82 -12.90
N LEU A 258 -14.76 -22.53 -12.51
CA LEU A 258 -15.10 -22.13 -11.14
C LEU A 258 -16.59 -22.39 -10.83
N PRO A 259 -16.92 -22.88 -9.62
CA PRO A 259 -18.29 -23.08 -9.18
C PRO A 259 -19.19 -21.85 -9.39
N GLY A 260 -20.42 -22.07 -9.84
CA GLY A 260 -21.37 -20.99 -10.13
C GLY A 260 -21.74 -20.10 -8.94
N ARG A 261 -21.49 -20.55 -7.69
CA ARG A 261 -21.66 -19.73 -6.48
C ARG A 261 -20.74 -18.51 -6.45
N PHE A 262 -19.60 -18.58 -7.13
CA PHE A 262 -18.70 -17.45 -7.26
C PHE A 262 -19.20 -16.50 -8.34
N THR A 263 -19.68 -15.35 -7.91
CA THR A 263 -20.18 -14.27 -8.76
C THR A 263 -19.11 -13.19 -8.99
N LEU A 264 -18.09 -13.15 -8.11
CA LEU A 264 -16.95 -12.27 -8.20
C LEU A 264 -15.65 -13.08 -8.24
N ILE A 265 -14.67 -12.57 -9.00
CA ILE A 265 -13.31 -13.08 -9.04
C ILE A 265 -12.37 -11.92 -8.69
N ASN A 266 -11.67 -12.02 -7.57
CA ASN A 266 -10.53 -11.18 -7.24
C ASN A 266 -9.30 -11.74 -7.97
N ARG A 267 -8.47 -10.86 -8.52
CA ARG A 267 -7.20 -11.21 -9.15
C ARG A 267 -6.05 -10.42 -8.57
N GLU A 268 -6.13 -10.05 -7.29
CA GLU A 268 -5.12 -9.34 -6.48
C GLU A 268 -4.69 -7.97 -7.06
N GLU A 269 -3.59 -7.41 -6.56
CA GLU A 269 -3.08 -6.06 -6.85
C GLU A 269 -2.07 -5.94 -8.01
N ASP A 270 -1.84 -4.72 -8.52
CA ASP A 270 -0.88 -4.49 -9.62
C ASP A 270 0.57 -4.19 -9.17
N LEU A 271 0.81 -4.06 -7.86
CA LEU A 271 2.10 -3.77 -7.24
C LEU A 271 2.79 -2.51 -7.80
N GLY A 272 2.03 -1.58 -8.39
CA GLY A 272 2.58 -0.40 -9.05
C GLY A 272 3.19 -0.66 -10.43
N ILE A 273 3.15 -1.90 -10.92
CA ILE A 273 3.77 -2.29 -12.19
C ILE A 273 2.86 -1.86 -13.35
N ASN A 274 3.30 -0.88 -14.13
CA ASN A 274 2.52 -0.31 -15.23
C ASN A 274 1.98 -1.36 -16.22
N GLY A 275 2.79 -2.32 -16.63
CA GLY A 275 2.36 -3.40 -17.54
C GLY A 275 1.25 -4.27 -16.94
N LEU A 276 1.39 -4.63 -15.66
CA LEU A 276 0.41 -5.43 -14.92
C LEU A 276 -0.89 -4.65 -14.72
N ARG A 277 -0.79 -3.37 -14.34
CA ARG A 277 -1.93 -2.45 -14.22
C ARG A 277 -2.75 -2.38 -15.50
N GLN A 278 -2.09 -2.17 -16.64
CA GLN A 278 -2.76 -2.13 -17.95
C GLN A 278 -3.42 -3.48 -18.28
N ALA A 279 -2.72 -4.60 -18.01
CA ALA A 279 -3.27 -5.93 -18.22
C ALA A 279 -4.55 -6.17 -17.40
N LYS A 280 -4.54 -5.84 -16.10
CA LYS A 280 -5.70 -5.99 -15.22
C LYS A 280 -6.85 -5.05 -15.59
N LEU A 281 -6.57 -3.78 -15.89
CA LEU A 281 -7.58 -2.82 -16.35
C LEU A 281 -8.22 -3.22 -17.69
N SER A 282 -7.47 -3.87 -18.58
CA SER A 282 -7.99 -4.33 -19.88
C SER A 282 -9.10 -5.40 -19.79
N TYR A 283 -9.26 -6.02 -18.62
CA TYR A 283 -10.35 -6.94 -18.30
C TYR A 283 -11.57 -6.26 -17.68
N HIS A 284 -11.58 -4.92 -17.58
CA HIS A 284 -12.72 -4.13 -17.11
C HIS A 284 -13.23 -4.57 -15.73
N PRO A 285 -12.41 -4.41 -14.66
CA PRO A 285 -12.83 -4.76 -13.31
C PRO A 285 -14.19 -4.12 -12.98
N ALA A 286 -15.01 -4.86 -12.25
CA ALA A 286 -16.29 -4.38 -11.76
C ALA A 286 -16.10 -3.20 -10.79
N PHE A 287 -15.07 -3.30 -9.96
CA PHE A 287 -14.57 -2.26 -9.07
C PHE A 287 -13.13 -2.57 -8.66
N LEU A 288 -12.45 -1.56 -8.12
CA LEU A 288 -11.22 -1.76 -7.36
C LEU A 288 -11.60 -1.87 -5.89
N GLN A 289 -11.17 -2.94 -5.23
CA GLN A 289 -11.34 -3.08 -3.80
C GLN A 289 -10.22 -2.28 -3.13
N HIS A 290 -10.56 -1.09 -2.64
CA HIS A 290 -9.64 -0.26 -1.89
C HIS A 290 -9.16 -0.99 -0.63
N LYS A 291 -7.89 -0.77 -0.28
CA LYS A 291 -7.24 -1.32 0.92
C LYS A 291 -6.59 -0.16 1.68
N PHE A 292 -7.34 0.41 2.62
CA PHE A 292 -6.83 1.52 3.41
C PHE A 292 -5.96 1.04 4.58
N THR A 293 -4.91 1.80 4.85
CA THR A 293 -4.20 1.80 6.12
C THR A 293 -4.75 2.94 7.00
N ALA A 294 -5.14 2.61 8.22
CA ALA A 294 -5.49 3.56 9.26
C ALA A 294 -4.48 3.49 10.39
N ILE A 295 -3.86 4.62 10.74
CA ILE A 295 -2.99 4.73 11.92
C ILE A 295 -3.66 5.55 13.01
N ARG A 296 -3.59 5.08 14.26
CA ARG A 296 -4.03 5.89 15.40
C ARG A 296 -3.02 7.00 15.63
N LEU A 297 -3.46 8.25 15.49
CA LEU A 297 -2.61 9.42 15.73
C LEU A 297 -2.38 9.62 17.24
N HIS A 298 -1.16 10.00 17.60
CA HIS A 298 -0.85 10.52 18.92
C HIS A 298 -1.42 11.94 19.10
N PRO A 299 -1.63 12.42 20.34
CA PRO A 299 -2.22 13.75 20.58
C PRO A 299 -1.45 14.91 19.94
N ASP A 300 -0.12 14.83 19.88
CA ASP A 300 0.72 15.82 19.20
C ASP A 300 0.55 15.77 17.68
N GLU A 301 0.49 14.58 17.08
CA GLU A 301 0.20 14.39 15.66
C GLU A 301 -1.18 14.96 15.27
N LEU A 302 -2.19 14.73 16.11
CA LEU A 302 -3.54 15.29 15.92
C LEU A 302 -3.52 16.82 15.94
N ALA A 303 -2.87 17.41 16.94
CA ALA A 303 -2.74 18.87 17.03
C ALA A 303 -1.99 19.46 15.82
N CYS A 304 -1.02 18.72 15.28
CA CYS A 304 -0.30 19.12 14.07
C CYS A 304 -1.19 19.03 12.82
N LYS A 305 -1.98 17.95 12.68
CA LYS A 305 -2.96 17.80 11.60
C LYS A 305 -3.96 18.96 11.59
N GLU A 306 -4.55 19.27 12.74
CA GLU A 306 -5.49 20.38 12.90
C GLU A 306 -4.85 21.73 12.56
N LEU A 307 -3.62 21.97 13.04
CA LEU A 307 -2.88 23.18 12.74
C LEU A 307 -2.51 23.30 11.26
N TRP A 308 -2.10 22.20 10.63
CA TRP A 308 -1.81 22.12 9.20
C TRP A 308 -3.01 22.57 8.39
N GLN A 309 -4.16 21.91 8.62
CA GLN A 309 -5.38 22.15 7.88
C GLN A 309 -5.85 23.60 8.06
N LYS A 310 -5.75 24.15 9.28
CA LYS A 310 -6.09 25.54 9.56
C LYS A 310 -5.14 26.55 8.89
N ALA A 311 -3.86 26.21 8.75
CA ALA A 311 -2.85 27.11 8.21
C ALA A 311 -2.82 27.14 6.68
N PHE A 312 -3.01 25.98 6.04
CA PHE A 312 -2.83 25.82 4.60
C PHE A 312 -4.13 25.50 3.84
N GLY A 313 -5.13 24.93 4.50
CA GLY A 313 -6.39 24.53 3.86
C GLY A 313 -6.29 23.27 3.01
N ASP A 314 -5.19 22.51 3.12
CA ASP A 314 -4.99 21.27 2.37
C ASP A 314 -6.03 20.20 2.74
N GLU A 315 -6.32 19.33 1.77
CA GLU A 315 -7.23 18.21 1.93
C GLU A 315 -6.74 17.22 3.00
N GLU A 316 -7.67 16.66 3.76
CA GLU A 316 -7.35 15.75 4.87
C GLU A 316 -6.55 14.53 4.40
N SER A 317 -6.88 13.99 3.23
CA SER A 317 -6.18 12.84 2.64
C SER A 317 -4.70 13.14 2.33
N PHE A 318 -4.38 14.37 1.91
CA PHE A 318 -2.99 14.77 1.64
C PHE A 318 -2.18 14.82 2.94
N ILE A 319 -2.75 15.41 3.99
CA ILE A 319 -2.11 15.49 5.30
C ILE A 319 -1.95 14.07 5.89
N ASP A 320 -2.95 13.22 5.75
CA ASP A 320 -2.92 11.84 6.24
C ASP A 320 -1.82 11.01 5.56
N SER A 321 -1.66 11.14 4.24
CA SER A 321 -0.56 10.53 3.50
C SER A 321 0.80 10.97 4.04
N PHE A 322 0.99 12.27 4.31
CA PHE A 322 2.22 12.76 4.93
C PHE A 322 2.44 12.15 6.33
N LEU A 323 1.40 12.09 7.16
CA LEU A 323 1.46 11.54 8.52
C LEU A 323 1.76 10.04 8.54
N ILE A 324 1.30 9.29 7.53
CA ILE A 324 1.51 7.86 7.42
C ILE A 324 2.92 7.53 6.92
N ARG A 325 3.39 8.24 5.88
CA ARG A 325 4.62 7.87 5.15
C ARG A 325 5.87 8.63 5.61
N TYR A 326 5.75 9.92 5.89
CA TYR A 326 6.90 10.82 6.02
C TYR A 326 7.09 11.39 7.42
N TYR A 327 6.02 11.48 8.20
CA TYR A 327 6.07 12.04 9.55
C TYR A 327 7.01 11.26 10.48
N SER A 328 7.77 12.00 11.27
CA SER A 328 8.53 11.45 12.38
C SER A 328 8.56 12.42 13.55
N ARG A 329 8.21 11.91 14.73
CA ARG A 329 8.26 12.65 15.99
C ARG A 329 9.67 13.19 16.30
N ARG A 330 10.73 12.53 15.84
CA ARG A 330 12.14 12.96 16.03
C ARG A 330 12.55 14.10 15.10
N ARG A 331 11.74 14.36 14.07
CA ARG A 331 11.99 15.36 13.02
C ARG A 331 10.86 16.38 12.95
N MET A 332 10.09 16.50 14.03
CA MET A 332 9.00 17.45 14.17
C MET A 332 9.34 18.43 15.27
N LEU A 333 9.18 19.73 15.01
CA LEU A 333 9.29 20.76 16.03
C LEU A 333 7.94 21.44 16.21
N THR A 334 7.51 21.59 17.46
CA THR A 334 6.29 22.29 17.84
C THR A 334 6.57 23.38 18.87
N ALA A 335 5.75 24.42 18.85
CA ALA A 335 5.75 25.47 19.85
C ALA A 335 4.37 25.56 20.47
N GLU A 336 4.31 25.38 21.78
CA GLU A 336 3.08 25.57 22.54
C GLU A 336 2.89 27.03 22.95
N CYS A 337 1.65 27.49 22.91
CA CYS A 337 1.20 28.76 23.45
C CYS A 337 -0.19 28.56 24.07
N GLU A 338 -0.41 29.06 25.29
CA GLU A 338 -1.71 28.95 25.98
C GLU A 338 -2.24 27.50 26.07
N GLY A 339 -1.33 26.53 26.26
CA GLY A 339 -1.67 25.10 26.42
C GLY A 339 -2.05 24.38 25.13
N ARG A 340 -1.75 24.96 23.95
CA ARG A 340 -2.04 24.37 22.64
C ARG A 340 -0.82 24.45 21.73
N THR A 341 -0.66 23.48 20.83
CA THR A 341 0.28 23.58 19.71
C THR A 341 -0.12 24.75 18.83
N ALA A 342 0.72 25.79 18.80
CA ALA A 342 0.43 27.07 18.14
C ALA A 342 1.34 27.34 16.95
N ALA A 343 2.48 26.66 16.85
CA ALA A 343 3.29 26.62 15.64
C ALA A 343 3.97 25.26 15.49
N MET A 344 4.32 24.92 14.25
CA MET A 344 5.01 23.67 13.94
C MET A 344 5.86 23.78 12.68
N LEU A 345 6.81 22.86 12.52
CA LEU A 345 7.51 22.57 11.27
C LEU A 345 8.08 21.15 11.27
N HIS A 346 8.25 20.58 10.07
CA HIS A 346 8.86 19.27 9.85
C HIS A 346 10.25 19.40 9.24
N LEU A 347 11.16 18.49 9.60
CA LEU A 347 12.51 18.38 9.06
C LEU A 347 12.60 17.11 8.21
N VAL A 348 12.36 17.22 6.91
CA VAL A 348 12.31 16.06 6.00
C VAL A 348 13.67 15.91 5.32
N PRO A 349 14.34 14.74 5.41
CA PRO A 349 15.66 14.56 4.83
C PRO A 349 15.60 14.21 3.34
N PHE A 350 16.46 14.85 2.56
CA PHE A 350 16.62 14.68 1.12
C PHE A 350 18.11 14.58 0.75
N ASP A 351 18.39 13.89 -0.35
CA ASP A 351 19.65 14.03 -1.07
C ASP A 351 19.44 14.97 -2.26
N THR A 352 20.36 15.91 -2.43
CA THR A 352 20.38 16.88 -3.53
C THR A 352 21.78 17.03 -4.11
N GLU A 353 21.92 17.86 -5.14
CA GLU A 353 23.21 18.30 -5.70
C GLU A 353 24.10 19.01 -4.67
N LEU A 354 23.53 19.48 -3.55
CA LEU A 354 24.25 20.09 -2.44
C LEU A 354 24.70 19.07 -1.38
N GLY A 355 24.44 17.78 -1.59
CA GLY A 355 24.68 16.72 -0.60
C GLY A 355 23.47 16.48 0.29
N ARG A 356 23.72 16.05 1.54
CA ARG A 356 22.66 15.72 2.49
C ARG A 356 21.94 16.98 2.92
N THR A 357 20.66 17.07 2.58
CA THR A 357 19.89 18.31 2.64
C THR A 357 18.61 18.12 3.46
N THR A 358 18.32 19.02 4.40
CA THR A 358 17.04 19.01 5.13
C THR A 358 16.04 19.98 4.51
N TYR A 359 14.87 19.50 4.13
CA TYR A 359 13.71 20.33 3.78
C TYR A 359 12.95 20.72 5.05
N ILE A 360 12.85 22.02 5.34
CA ILE A 360 11.98 22.54 6.39
C ILE A 360 10.58 22.69 5.79
N TYR A 361 9.70 21.76 6.13
CA TYR A 361 8.39 21.59 5.51
C TYR A 361 7.25 21.94 6.47
N GLY A 362 6.13 22.46 5.93
CA GLY A 362 4.92 22.73 6.71
C GLY A 362 5.11 23.73 7.85
N VAL A 363 5.85 24.83 7.62
CA VAL A 363 6.05 25.88 8.64
C VAL A 363 4.74 26.61 8.92
N ALA A 364 4.01 26.16 9.93
CA ALA A 364 2.69 26.70 10.28
C ALA A 364 2.73 27.45 11.60
N THR A 365 1.96 28.53 11.68
CA THR A 365 1.59 29.19 12.94
C THR A 365 0.11 29.50 12.89
N ASP A 366 -0.60 29.10 13.95
CA ASP A 366 -2.03 29.33 14.08
C ASP A 366 -2.32 30.82 13.90
N PRO A 367 -3.26 31.22 13.02
CA PRO A 367 -3.62 32.61 12.78
C PRO A 367 -3.83 33.45 14.04
N ALA A 368 -4.38 32.89 15.11
CA ALA A 368 -4.63 33.59 16.38
C ALA A 368 -3.35 33.90 17.20
N PHE A 369 -2.25 33.22 16.88
CA PHE A 369 -0.96 33.32 17.60
C PHE A 369 0.17 33.89 16.73
N ARG A 370 -0.13 34.36 15.51
CA ARG A 370 0.83 35.04 14.63
C ARG A 370 1.34 36.34 15.28
N GLY A 371 2.54 36.77 14.89
CA GLY A 371 3.19 37.96 15.44
C GLY A 371 3.83 37.79 16.83
N ARG A 372 3.73 36.59 17.44
CA ARG A 372 4.32 36.29 18.76
C ARG A 372 5.73 35.67 18.70
N GLY A 373 6.35 35.64 17.52
CA GLY A 373 7.71 35.10 17.33
C GLY A 373 7.83 33.56 17.36
N LEU A 374 6.72 32.82 17.37
CA LEU A 374 6.72 31.35 17.49
C LEU A 374 7.45 30.65 16.32
N ALA A 375 7.09 30.97 15.07
CA ALA A 375 7.77 30.43 13.89
C ALA A 375 9.27 30.77 13.87
N ALA A 376 9.64 31.99 14.27
CA ALA A 376 11.02 32.43 14.33
C ALA A 376 11.85 31.59 15.33
N ARG A 377 11.26 31.26 16.49
CA ARG A 377 11.88 30.38 17.47
C ARG A 377 12.08 28.96 16.92
N LEU A 378 11.06 28.41 16.25
CA LEU A 378 11.15 27.08 15.64
C LEU A 378 12.18 27.01 14.52
N LEU A 379 12.26 28.03 13.66
CA LEU A 379 13.26 28.10 12.59
C LEU A 379 14.68 28.22 13.12
N GLY A 380 14.90 29.02 14.16
CA GLY A 380 16.20 29.10 14.83
C GLY A 380 16.65 27.74 15.37
N GLU A 381 15.73 27.02 16.01
CA GLU A 381 15.97 25.67 16.51
C GLU A 381 16.19 24.65 15.38
N ALA A 382 15.41 24.73 14.30
CA ALA A 382 15.58 23.90 13.12
C ALA A 382 16.98 24.05 12.51
N VAL A 383 17.43 25.28 12.29
CA VAL A 383 18.77 25.57 11.76
C VAL A 383 19.85 25.04 12.69
N ARG A 384 19.72 25.24 14.00
CA ARG A 384 20.66 24.69 15.00
C ARG A 384 20.76 23.17 14.88
N LEU A 385 19.63 22.46 14.82
CA LEU A 385 19.58 21.00 14.72
C LEU A 385 20.16 20.48 13.40
N ILE A 386 19.89 21.16 12.29
CA ILE A 386 20.45 20.84 10.96
C ILE A 386 21.98 21.00 10.99
N ASP A 387 22.47 22.09 11.58
CA ASP A 387 23.91 22.34 11.71
C ASP A 387 24.57 21.26 12.58
N GLU A 388 23.97 20.90 13.73
CA GLU A 388 24.45 19.84 14.63
C GLU A 388 24.46 18.44 14.02
N ARG A 389 23.47 18.12 13.17
CA ARG A 389 23.42 16.83 12.46
C ARG A 389 24.51 16.68 11.41
N GLY A 390 25.08 17.80 10.97
CA GLY A 390 26.10 17.79 9.93
C GLY A 390 25.53 17.91 8.52
N ASP A 391 24.30 18.37 8.32
CA ASP A 391 23.70 18.46 6.98
C ASP A 391 24.38 19.57 6.16
N ASP A 392 24.61 19.30 4.87
CA ASP A 392 25.35 20.18 3.96
C ASP A 392 24.53 21.41 3.57
N ALA A 393 23.22 21.25 3.49
CA ALA A 393 22.28 22.31 3.18
C ALA A 393 20.92 22.12 3.86
N ALA A 394 20.12 23.18 3.84
CA ALA A 394 18.71 23.14 4.10
C ALA A 394 17.96 23.97 3.07
N PHE A 395 16.72 23.63 2.80
CA PHE A 395 15.85 24.48 1.99
C PHE A 395 14.44 24.56 2.55
N LEU A 396 13.69 25.54 2.06
CA LEU A 396 12.27 25.69 2.26
C LEU A 396 11.64 26.33 1.02
N ILE A 397 10.34 26.15 0.81
CA ILE A 397 9.59 26.81 -0.26
C ILE A 397 8.66 27.83 0.40
N PRO A 398 8.88 29.14 0.20
CA PRO A 398 7.92 30.16 0.63
C PRO A 398 6.60 29.99 -0.13
N THR A 399 5.48 30.17 0.56
CA THR A 399 4.15 30.13 -0.06
C THR A 399 4.08 31.09 -1.26
N PRO A 400 3.74 30.60 -2.46
CA PRO A 400 3.62 31.46 -3.64
C PRO A 400 2.67 32.64 -3.41
N GLY A 401 3.08 33.84 -3.81
CA GLY A 401 2.30 35.07 -3.62
C GLY A 401 2.55 35.80 -2.29
N GLU A 402 3.24 35.18 -1.32
CA GLU A 402 3.58 35.81 -0.03
C GLU A 402 5.04 36.28 0.02
N GLU A 403 5.39 37.30 -0.77
CA GLU A 403 6.79 37.76 -0.94
C GLU A 403 7.48 38.19 0.37
N TRP A 404 6.71 38.63 1.36
CA TRP A 404 7.22 38.97 2.69
C TRP A 404 7.92 37.79 3.39
N LEU A 405 7.54 36.55 3.05
CA LEU A 405 8.15 35.32 3.56
C LEU A 405 9.63 35.24 3.18
N ARG A 406 10.04 35.76 2.03
CA ARG A 406 11.47 35.76 1.64
C ARG A 406 12.30 36.59 2.59
N SER A 407 11.82 37.79 2.94
CA SER A 407 12.47 38.62 3.95
C SER A 407 12.46 37.96 5.34
N PHE A 408 11.38 37.25 5.67
CA PHE A 408 11.25 36.53 6.94
C PHE A 408 12.28 35.40 7.06
N TYR A 409 12.36 34.52 6.06
CA TYR A 409 13.28 33.37 6.03
C TYR A 409 14.74 33.80 5.81
N GLY A 410 15.00 34.90 5.11
CA GLY A 410 16.34 35.46 4.92
C GLY A 410 17.08 35.78 6.21
N ARG A 411 16.36 36.11 7.28
CA ARG A 411 16.96 36.32 8.63
C ARG A 411 17.59 35.07 9.23
N PHE A 412 17.29 33.89 8.69
CA PHE A 412 17.85 32.59 9.11
C PHE A 412 18.90 32.06 8.13
N GLY A 413 19.32 32.88 7.14
CA GLY A 413 20.35 32.52 6.16
C GLY A 413 19.84 31.76 4.94
N PHE A 414 18.52 31.75 4.70
CA PHE A 414 17.94 31.21 3.47
C PHE A 414 17.95 32.28 2.38
N GLU A 415 18.41 31.94 1.18
CA GLU A 415 18.53 32.86 0.05
C GLU A 415 18.15 32.19 -1.28
N GLY A 416 17.97 33.01 -2.32
CA GLY A 416 17.69 32.52 -3.67
C GLY A 416 16.23 32.12 -3.93
N ALA A 417 16.02 31.50 -5.09
CA ALA A 417 14.73 31.05 -5.59
C ALA A 417 14.93 29.94 -6.63
N LEU A 418 15.57 28.84 -6.23
CA LEU A 418 15.93 27.77 -7.17
C LEU A 418 14.72 26.89 -7.49
N PRO A 419 14.49 26.55 -8.78
CA PRO A 419 13.57 25.48 -9.12
C PRO A 419 13.95 24.18 -8.40
N VAL A 420 12.96 23.49 -7.83
CA VAL A 420 13.15 22.20 -7.18
C VAL A 420 12.18 21.18 -7.76
N TRP A 421 12.65 19.95 -7.98
CA TRP A 421 11.80 18.81 -8.32
C TRP A 421 11.97 17.74 -7.25
N PHE A 422 10.85 17.21 -6.79
CA PHE A 422 10.82 16.16 -5.78
C PHE A 422 10.81 14.78 -6.44
N VAL A 423 11.62 13.88 -5.92
CA VAL A 423 11.64 12.46 -6.26
C VAL A 423 11.33 11.69 -4.99
N THR A 424 10.14 11.09 -4.97
CA THR A 424 9.63 10.25 -3.89
C THR A 424 9.32 8.86 -4.45
N TYR A 425 9.43 7.82 -3.63
CA TYR A 425 9.21 6.44 -4.09
C TYR A 425 7.75 6.18 -4.47
N ASP A 426 6.83 6.97 -3.93
CA ASP A 426 5.38 6.83 -4.03
C ASP A 426 4.70 7.96 -4.84
N GLY A 427 5.47 8.94 -5.31
CA GLY A 427 4.96 10.12 -6.01
C GLY A 427 4.29 11.17 -5.13
N PHE A 428 4.50 11.16 -3.81
CA PHE A 428 4.04 12.24 -2.93
C PHE A 428 4.66 13.59 -3.34
N ASP A 429 3.82 14.61 -3.47
CA ASP A 429 4.26 15.96 -3.83
C ASP A 429 4.53 16.81 -2.59
N PHE A 430 5.81 17.15 -2.40
CA PHE A 430 6.30 18.03 -1.33
C PHE A 430 6.28 19.52 -1.71
N GLY A 431 5.95 19.81 -2.97
CA GLY A 431 5.86 21.15 -3.52
C GLY A 431 4.50 21.79 -3.30
N SER A 432 4.13 22.65 -4.26
CA SER A 432 2.92 23.46 -4.25
C SER A 432 1.81 22.90 -5.15
N GLY A 433 2.00 21.72 -5.76
CA GLY A 433 1.13 21.20 -6.81
C GLY A 433 1.44 21.73 -8.21
N ASP A 434 2.27 22.77 -8.32
CA ASP A 434 2.77 23.34 -9.59
C ASP A 434 4.31 23.47 -9.55
N PRO A 435 5.05 22.64 -10.30
CA PRO A 435 6.51 22.71 -10.38
C PRO A 435 7.05 24.09 -10.85
N ALA A 436 6.23 24.90 -11.52
CA ALA A 436 6.61 26.25 -11.91
C ALA A 436 6.72 27.20 -10.71
N THR A 437 5.98 26.93 -9.63
CA THR A 437 5.98 27.74 -8.40
C THR A 437 6.86 27.16 -7.30
N ASP A 438 7.35 25.93 -7.45
CA ASP A 438 8.30 25.31 -6.53
C ASP A 438 9.68 25.99 -6.64
N ARG A 439 9.86 27.01 -5.79
CA ARG A 439 11.04 27.86 -5.76
C ARG A 439 11.65 27.87 -4.36
N ALA A 440 12.66 27.04 -4.19
CA ALA A 440 13.37 26.85 -2.93
C ALA A 440 14.25 28.06 -2.58
N MET A 441 14.15 28.51 -1.34
CA MET A 441 15.21 29.29 -0.69
C MET A 441 16.14 28.31 0.02
N ILE A 442 17.45 28.50 -0.13
CA ILE A 442 18.47 27.56 0.33
C ILE A 442 19.36 28.22 1.36
N ARG A 443 19.73 27.46 2.39
CA ARG A 443 20.82 27.74 3.32
C ARG A 443 21.89 26.67 3.13
N ARG A 444 23.15 27.09 2.92
CA ARG A 444 24.28 26.17 2.70
C ARG A 444 25.29 26.30 3.83
N ARG A 445 25.87 25.17 4.25
CA ARG A 445 26.96 25.14 5.23
C ARG A 445 28.26 25.68 4.64
N ASP A 446 28.57 25.24 3.41
CA ASP A 446 29.67 25.77 2.60
C ASP A 446 29.10 26.56 1.42
N SER A 447 29.49 27.83 1.32
CA SER A 447 29.06 28.76 0.28
C SER A 447 30.15 29.05 -0.76
N ALA A 448 31.28 28.34 -0.73
CA ALA A 448 32.42 28.57 -1.61
C ALA A 448 32.11 28.28 -3.09
N ALA A 449 31.33 27.24 -3.37
CA ALA A 449 30.84 26.94 -4.73
C ALA A 449 29.55 27.73 -5.03
N PRO A 450 29.27 28.12 -6.28
CA PRO A 450 27.97 28.63 -6.65
C PRO A 450 26.88 27.55 -6.46
N PRO A 451 25.64 27.94 -6.14
CA PRO A 451 24.54 26.98 -6.09
C PRO A 451 24.27 26.40 -7.49
N PRO A 452 23.70 25.19 -7.61
CA PRO A 452 23.29 24.65 -8.90
C PRO A 452 22.22 25.55 -9.54
N GLU A 453 21.96 25.37 -10.83
CA GLU A 453 20.86 26.10 -11.47
C GLU A 453 19.50 25.68 -10.90
N THR A 454 19.43 24.43 -10.45
CA THR A 454 18.19 23.75 -10.10
C THR A 454 18.48 22.63 -9.09
N LEU A 455 17.47 22.18 -8.33
CA LEU A 455 17.60 21.12 -7.33
C LEU A 455 16.73 19.91 -7.65
N THR A 456 17.34 18.73 -7.67
CA THR A 456 16.60 17.46 -7.65
C THR A 456 16.64 16.90 -6.23
N ALA A 457 15.52 16.99 -5.52
CA ALA A 457 15.39 16.56 -4.14
C ALA A 457 14.84 15.13 -4.07
N THR A 458 15.73 14.17 -3.83
CA THR A 458 15.36 12.76 -3.64
C THR A 458 15.08 12.49 -2.16
N CYS A 459 13.85 12.13 -1.81
CA CYS A 459 13.50 11.85 -0.43
C CYS A 459 14.22 10.59 0.06
N THR A 460 14.74 10.63 1.28
CA THR A 460 15.55 9.53 1.86
C THR A 460 14.80 8.75 2.94
N LEU A 461 13.48 8.96 3.05
CA LEU A 461 12.61 8.33 4.03
C LEU A 461 11.96 7.04 3.54
#